data_AF-A0A7W9B374-F1
#
_entry.id   AF-A0A7W9B374-F1
#
_cell.length_a   1.000
_cell.length_b   1.000
_cell.length_c   1.000
_cell.angle_alpha   90.00
_cell.angle_beta   90.00
_cell.angle_gamma   90.00
#
_symmetry.space_group_name_H-M   'P 1'
#
loop_
_entity.id
_entity.type
_entity.pdbx_description
1 polymer ?
#
loop_
_entity_poly.entity_id
_entity_poly.type
_entity_poly.pdbx_seq_one_letter_code
_entity_poly.pdbx_strand_id
1 'polypeptide(L)'
;MATAADTREAFAKCLRADLKKSLEAKKTAADYEAAIKTVCQAEREAFRKAVIVLDKSGGDSDADATEDADMQVEDYHANFIEKFVDYSESGTLPAE
;
A
#
# COMPACT_ATOMS: atom_id res chain seq x y z
N MET A 1 13.51 15.60 6.39
CA MET A 1 13.39 14.15 6.13
C MET A 1 11.91 13.85 6.02
N ALA A 2 11.48 12.99 5.09
CA ALA A 2 10.09 12.55 5.03
C ALA A 2 9.78 11.72 6.28
N THR A 3 8.66 12.01 6.93
CA THR A 3 8.16 11.27 8.09
C THR A 3 7.46 9.99 7.65
N ALA A 4 7.17 9.08 8.60
CA ALA A 4 6.31 7.93 8.33
C ALA A 4 4.93 8.34 7.78
N ALA A 5 4.40 9.50 8.18
CA ALA A 5 3.16 10.04 7.64
C ALA A 5 3.29 10.47 6.17
N ASP A 6 4.37 11.15 5.81
CA ASP A 6 4.62 11.61 4.43
C ASP A 6 4.81 10.41 3.48
N THR A 7 5.57 9.40 3.90
CA THR A 7 5.81 8.21 3.09
C THR A 7 4.58 7.30 2.99
N ARG A 8 3.77 7.24 4.06
CA ARG A 8 2.45 6.58 4.04
C ARG A 8 1.50 7.23 3.05
N GLU A 9 1.43 8.57 3.03
CA GLU A 9 0.62 9.31 2.07
C GLU A 9 1.08 9.04 0.63
N ALA A 10 2.38 9.08 0.37
CA ALA A 10 2.95 8.79 -0.94
C ALA A 10 2.61 7.36 -1.41
N PHE A 11 2.75 6.36 -0.53
CA PHE A 11 2.40 4.98 -0.83
C PHE A 11 0.90 4.83 -1.13
N ALA A 12 0.04 5.37 -0.27
CA ALA A 12 -1.40 5.32 -0.47
C ALA A 12 -1.84 6.07 -1.75
N LYS A 13 -1.17 7.16 -2.12
CA LYS A 13 -1.44 7.89 -3.37
C LYS A 13 -1.06 7.04 -4.59
N CYS A 14 0.09 6.38 -4.55
CA CYS A 14 0.50 5.48 -5.63
C CYS A 14 -0.48 4.31 -5.78
N LEU A 15 -0.88 3.67 -4.67
CA LEU A 15 -1.85 2.58 -4.70
C LEU A 15 -3.22 3.02 -5.25
N ARG A 16 -3.71 4.23 -4.93
CA ARG A 16 -4.95 4.78 -5.51
C ARG A 16 -4.86 4.96 -7.03
N ALA A 17 -3.72 5.46 -7.51
CA ALA A 17 -3.50 5.61 -8.94
C ALA A 17 -3.47 4.25 -9.66
N ASP A 18 -2.80 3.24 -9.06
CA ASP A 18 -2.77 1.88 -9.63
C ASP A 18 -4.14 1.19 -9.58
N LEU A 19 -4.91 1.39 -8.50
CA LEU A 19 -6.29 0.92 -8.37
C LEU A 19 -7.16 1.43 -9.53
N LYS A 20 -7.20 2.74 -9.74
CA LYS A 20 -7.98 3.36 -10.83
C LYS A 20 -7.55 2.80 -12.19
N LYS A 21 -6.24 2.77 -12.46
CA LYS A 21 -5.67 2.23 -13.70
C LYS A 21 -6.03 0.76 -13.92
N SER A 22 -6.01 -0.05 -12.86
CA SER A 22 -6.31 -1.48 -12.93
C SER A 22 -7.79 -1.74 -13.19
N LEU A 23 -8.69 -0.92 -12.62
CA LEU A 23 -10.13 -0.95 -12.89
C LEU A 23 -10.43 -0.54 -14.33
N GLU A 24 -9.80 0.54 -14.82
CA GLU A 24 -9.92 0.99 -16.22
C GLU A 24 -9.42 -0.08 -17.21
N ALA A 25 -8.35 -0.78 -16.85
CA ALA A 25 -7.82 -1.92 -17.61
C ALA A 25 -8.65 -3.21 -17.47
N LYS A 26 -9.70 -3.21 -16.65
CA LYS A 26 -10.58 -4.37 -16.39
C LYS A 26 -9.79 -5.63 -15.99
N LYS A 27 -8.77 -5.47 -15.14
CA LYS A 27 -8.03 -6.63 -14.59
C LYS A 27 -8.98 -7.54 -13.82
N THR A 28 -8.60 -8.81 -13.66
CA THR A 28 -9.28 -9.68 -12.70
C THR A 28 -8.78 -9.38 -11.27
N ALA A 29 -9.55 -9.77 -10.26
CA ALA A 29 -9.13 -9.63 -8.86
C ALA A 29 -7.81 -10.37 -8.58
N ALA A 30 -7.64 -11.57 -9.16
CA ALA A 30 -6.40 -12.35 -9.04
C ALA A 30 -5.19 -11.64 -9.70
N ASP A 31 -5.39 -11.03 -10.88
CA ASP A 31 -4.33 -10.26 -11.54
C ASP A 31 -3.95 -9.01 -10.73
N TYR A 32 -4.94 -8.36 -10.11
CA TYR A 32 -4.69 -7.20 -9.25
C TYR A 32 -3.94 -7.58 -7.98
N GLU A 33 -4.34 -8.67 -7.30
CA GLU A 33 -3.63 -9.18 -6.12
C GLU A 33 -2.18 -9.54 -6.43
N ALA A 34 -1.90 -10.14 -7.58
CA ALA A 34 -0.53 -10.42 -8.01
C ALA A 34 0.25 -9.13 -8.31
N ALA A 35 -0.38 -8.19 -9.01
CA ALA A 35 0.25 -6.94 -9.42
C ALA A 35 0.57 -6.02 -8.23
N ILE A 36 -0.34 -5.88 -7.27
CA ILE A 36 -0.23 -4.89 -6.20
C ILE A 36 1.03 -5.08 -5.33
N LYS A 37 1.50 -6.32 -5.21
CA LYS A 37 2.75 -6.70 -4.51
C LYS A 37 4.01 -6.17 -5.22
N THR A 38 3.90 -5.75 -6.48
CA THR A 38 5.00 -5.35 -7.35
C THR A 38 4.93 -3.90 -7.85
N VAL A 39 3.82 -3.21 -7.66
CA VAL A 39 3.67 -1.78 -7.99
C VAL A 39 4.10 -0.92 -6.80
N CYS A 40 4.36 0.36 -7.04
CA CYS A 40 4.67 1.33 -5.99
C CYS A 40 5.88 0.93 -5.12
N GLN A 41 6.86 0.20 -5.67
CA GLN A 41 7.97 -0.36 -4.91
C GLN A 41 8.81 0.71 -4.20
N ALA A 42 9.06 1.84 -4.86
CA ALA A 42 9.83 2.92 -4.30
C ALA A 42 9.13 3.54 -3.08
N GLU A 43 7.83 3.80 -3.19
CA GLU A 43 7.00 4.34 -2.12
C GLU A 43 6.82 3.31 -0.99
N ARG A 44 6.63 2.02 -1.32
CA ARG A 44 6.56 0.92 -0.37
C ARG A 44 7.83 0.83 0.47
N GLU A 45 8.99 0.84 -0.18
CA GLU A 45 10.28 0.79 0.51
C GLU A 45 10.52 2.04 1.36
N ALA A 46 10.14 3.22 0.88
CA ALA A 46 10.26 4.46 1.63
C ALA A 46 9.35 4.45 2.87
N PHE A 47 8.11 3.96 2.73
CA PHE A 47 7.16 3.80 3.83
C PHE A 47 7.68 2.81 4.86
N ARG A 48 8.04 1.59 4.42
CA ARG A 48 8.60 0.54 5.27
C ARG A 48 9.82 1.05 6.07
N LYS A 49 10.77 1.72 5.41
CA LYS A 49 11.95 2.29 6.09
C LYS A 49 11.58 3.37 7.10
N ALA A 50 10.60 4.21 6.79
CA ALA A 50 10.17 5.28 7.69
C ALA A 50 9.45 4.76 8.94
N VAL A 51 8.64 3.70 8.81
CA VAL A 51 8.03 2.98 9.94
C VAL A 51 9.11 2.36 10.82
N ILE A 52 10.05 1.60 10.23
CA ILE A 52 11.16 1.00 11.00
C ILE A 52 11.93 2.05 11.81
N VAL A 53 12.21 3.21 11.21
CA VAL A 53 12.90 4.31 11.92
C VAL A 53 12.04 4.89 13.04
N LEU A 54 10.73 5.02 12.82
CA LEU A 54 9.79 5.51 13.83
C LEU A 54 9.71 4.57 15.03
N ASP A 55 9.49 3.27 14.80
CA ASP A 55 9.29 2.29 15.88
C ASP A 55 10.58 2.11 16.69
N LYS A 56 11.74 2.06 16.02
CA LYS A 56 13.04 2.05 16.70
C LYS A 56 13.29 3.30 17.52
N SER A 57 12.73 4.45 17.12
CA SER A 57 12.77 5.67 17.95
C SER A 57 11.81 5.62 19.14
N GLY A 58 10.74 4.81 19.05
CA GLY A 58 9.81 4.49 20.13
C GLY A 58 10.32 3.42 21.11
N GLY A 59 11.36 2.66 20.73
CA GLY A 59 12.02 1.68 21.58
C GLY A 59 11.88 0.23 21.12
N ASP A 60 11.26 -0.01 19.97
CA ASP A 60 11.12 -1.35 19.40
C ASP A 60 12.46 -1.93 18.96
N SER A 61 12.55 -3.27 18.97
CA SER A 61 13.69 -3.97 18.42
C SER A 61 13.69 -3.90 16.89
N ASP A 62 14.84 -4.19 16.27
CA ASP A 62 14.93 -4.20 14.80
C ASP A 62 13.99 -5.25 14.17
N ALA A 63 13.77 -6.37 14.87
CA ALA A 63 12.85 -7.42 14.43
C ALA A 63 11.40 -6.96 14.55
N ASP A 64 11.00 -6.42 15.70
CA ASP A 64 9.62 -5.95 15.94
C ASP A 64 9.25 -4.81 14.99
N ALA A 65 10.14 -3.83 14.82
CA ALA A 65 9.94 -2.70 13.90
C ALA A 65 9.87 -3.14 12.43
N THR A 66 10.61 -4.21 12.08
CA THR A 66 10.56 -4.78 10.72
C THR A 66 9.24 -5.50 10.48
N GLU A 67 8.80 -6.31 11.45
CA GLU A 67 7.53 -7.04 11.39
C GLU A 67 6.34 -6.07 11.32
N ASP A 68 6.33 -5.02 12.14
CA ASP A 68 5.29 -3.98 12.08
C ASP A 68 5.25 -3.29 10.71
N ALA A 69 6.40 -2.87 10.20
CA ALA A 69 6.47 -2.23 8.88
C ALA A 69 6.00 -3.14 7.74
N ASP A 70 6.29 -4.44 7.82
CA ASP A 70 5.81 -5.43 6.84
C ASP A 70 4.30 -5.66 6.97
N MET A 71 3.77 -5.79 8.20
CA MET A 71 2.32 -5.91 8.44
C MET A 71 1.55 -4.67 7.93
N GLN A 72 2.06 -3.47 8.17
CA GLN A 72 1.42 -2.25 7.66
C GLN A 72 1.36 -2.21 6.13
N VAL A 73 2.41 -2.67 5.46
CA VAL A 73 2.43 -2.78 3.99
C VAL A 73 1.41 -3.80 3.50
N GLU A 74 1.32 -4.96 4.16
CA GLU A 74 0.35 -6.01 3.85
C GLU A 74 -1.09 -5.56 4.05
N ASP A 75 -1.38 -4.86 5.15
CA ASP A 75 -2.70 -4.28 5.44
C ASP A 75 -3.12 -3.29 4.35
N TYR A 76 -2.19 -2.46 3.88
CA TYR A 76 -2.43 -1.58 2.74
C TYR A 76 -2.76 -2.37 1.47
N HIS A 77 -1.99 -3.41 1.14
CA HIS A 77 -2.30 -4.23 -0.02
C HIS A 77 -3.67 -4.89 0.10
N ALA A 78 -3.99 -5.48 1.25
CA ALA A 78 -5.28 -6.12 1.49
C ALA A 78 -6.45 -5.13 1.35
N ASN A 79 -6.34 -3.93 1.93
CA ASN A 79 -7.36 -2.90 1.82
C ASN A 79 -7.60 -2.47 0.37
N PHE A 80 -6.55 -2.35 -0.43
CA PHE A 80 -6.68 -1.97 -1.83
C PHE A 80 -7.21 -3.10 -2.71
N ILE A 81 -6.90 -4.37 -2.40
CA ILE A 81 -7.51 -5.53 -3.05
C ILE A 81 -9.02 -5.56 -2.77
N GLU A 82 -9.44 -5.38 -1.53
CA GLU A 82 -10.86 -5.30 -1.16
C GLU A 82 -11.58 -4.19 -1.94
N LYS A 83 -10.99 -2.98 -1.99
CA LYS A 83 -11.54 -1.87 -2.77
C LYS A 83 -11.62 -2.18 -4.26
N PHE A 84 -10.61 -2.85 -4.82
CA PHE A 84 -10.64 -3.26 -6.22
C PHE A 84 -11.83 -4.17 -6.50
N VAL A 85 -12.07 -5.16 -5.63
CA VAL A 85 -13.23 -6.06 -5.76
C VAL A 85 -14.54 -5.27 -5.69
N ASP A 86 -14.70 -4.41 -4.68
CA ASP A 86 -15.90 -3.57 -4.52
C ASP A 86 -16.19 -2.68 -5.74
N TYR A 87 -15.17 -1.97 -6.25
CA TYR A 87 -15.31 -1.14 -7.44
C TYR A 87 -15.59 -1.96 -8.70
N SER A 88 -14.92 -3.11 -8.85
CA SER A 88 -15.12 -4.00 -10.00
C SER A 88 -16.52 -4.61 -10.02
N GLU A 89 -17.10 -4.94 -8.86
CA GLU A 89 -18.45 -5.51 -8.75
C GLU A 89 -19.54 -4.44 -8.89
N SER A 90 -19.33 -3.26 -8.32
CA SER A 90 -20.28 -2.14 -8.42
C SER A 90 -20.24 -1.43 -9.77
N GLY A 91 -19.18 -1.64 -10.57
CA GLY A 91 -18.95 -0.91 -11.82
C GLY A 91 -18.67 0.58 -11.61
N THR A 92 -18.26 0.96 -10.41
CA THR A 92 -17.90 2.35 -10.05
C THR A 92 -16.38 2.53 -10.01
N LEU A 93 -15.91 3.78 -9.98
CA LEU A 93 -14.48 4.10 -9.90
C LEU A 93 -14.22 4.93 -8.64
N PRO A 94 -13.03 4.81 -8.02
CA PRO A 94 -12.63 5.69 -6.92
C PRO A 94 -12.67 7.15 -7.36
N ALA A 95 -13.18 8.01 -6.47
CA ALA A 95 -13.15 9.46 -6.65
C ALA A 95 -11.70 9.99 -6.71
N GLU A 96 -11.51 11.12 -7.39
CA GLU A 96 -10.20 11.77 -7.55
C GLU A 96 -9.67 12.43 -6.27
#